data_AF-A0A2S8B1B9-F1
#
_entry.id   AF-A0A2S8B1B9-F1
#
_cell.length_a   1.000
_cell.length_b   1.000
_cell.length_c   1.000
_cell.angle_alpha   90.00
_cell.angle_beta   90.00
_cell.angle_gamma   90.00
#
_symmetry.space_group_name_H-M   'P 1'
#
loop_
_entity.id
_entity.type
_entity.pdbx_description
1 polymer ?
#
loop_
_entity_poly.entity_id
_entity_poly.type
_entity_poly.pdbx_seq_one_letter_code
_entity_poly.pdbx_strand_id
1 'polypeptide(L)'
;MARRSRSSTVTRPRPISSRPLLGRRSSTRSTTSNWCGSSRNVRVRRKSRFRLTTYRLTFLRDAKKEWDKLAPPTRKQLEKKLRERLNTPRIEADRLHGLPDCYKIKLRSVGYRLVYRVFDDRIVVQIVAIGKRERNQAYERAAKRL
;
A
#
# COMPACT_ATOMS: atom_id res chain seq x y z
N MET A 1 23.20 62.54 20.46
CA MET A 1 24.15 61.96 21.43
C MET A 1 23.62 60.56 21.81
N ALA A 2 24.08 59.46 21.21
CA ALA A 2 25.22 58.60 21.62
C ALA A 2 25.06 58.11 23.08
N ARG A 3 25.10 56.83 23.48
CA ARG A 3 25.85 55.61 23.08
C ARG A 3 25.11 54.37 23.62
N ARG A 4 24.91 53.28 22.85
CA ARG A 4 25.69 52.02 22.79
C ARG A 4 26.07 51.37 24.14
N SER A 5 25.58 50.14 24.36
CA SER A 5 26.41 49.01 24.84
C SER A 5 25.68 47.65 24.73
N ARG A 6 26.12 46.84 23.76
CA ARG A 6 25.94 45.38 23.72
C ARG A 6 27.07 44.78 24.56
N SER A 7 26.78 43.75 25.36
CA SER A 7 27.81 42.90 25.96
C SER A 7 27.49 41.43 25.72
N SER A 8 28.01 40.94 24.60
CA SER A 8 28.24 39.55 24.26
C SER A 8 29.51 39.06 24.96
N THR A 9 29.41 38.09 25.86
CA THR A 9 30.59 37.41 26.42
C THR A 9 30.83 36.10 25.66
N VAL A 10 31.88 36.16 24.84
CA VAL A 10 32.54 35.05 24.16
C VAL A 10 33.39 34.31 25.19
N THR A 11 33.20 33.00 25.34
CA THR A 11 34.14 32.14 26.10
C THR A 11 35.03 31.39 25.11
N ARG A 12 36.34 31.61 25.25
CA ARG A 12 37.45 31.07 24.45
C ARG A 12 37.94 29.69 24.98
N PRO A 13 38.74 28.95 24.18
CA PRO A 13 38.88 27.49 24.24
C PRO A 13 39.97 26.99 25.20
N ARG A 14 40.04 25.66 25.38
CA ARG A 14 41.07 24.94 26.15
C ARG A 14 41.66 23.76 25.35
N PRO A 15 42.84 23.25 25.76
CA PRO A 15 43.99 23.10 24.86
C PRO A 15 44.26 21.69 24.35
N ILE A 16 45.23 21.67 23.43
CA ILE A 16 45.88 20.57 22.71
C ILE A 16 46.53 19.58 23.69
N SER A 17 46.28 18.28 23.49
CA SER A 17 47.10 17.20 24.06
C SER A 17 47.54 16.21 22.97
N SER A 18 48.83 16.27 22.67
CA SER A 18 49.78 15.16 22.50
C SER A 18 49.36 13.94 21.65
N ARG A 19 49.95 13.87 20.45
CA ARG A 19 50.20 12.59 19.74
C ARG A 19 51.12 11.68 20.57
N PRO A 20 50.93 10.35 20.44
CA PRO A 20 52.05 9.44 20.28
C PRO A 20 51.93 8.64 18.97
N LEU A 21 53.04 8.56 18.23
CA LEU A 21 53.30 7.53 17.22
C LEU A 21 53.82 6.30 17.94
N LEU A 22 53.30 5.10 17.61
CA LEU A 22 54.04 3.84 17.61
C LEU A 22 53.13 2.69 17.14
N GLY A 23 53.71 1.78 16.34
CA GLY A 23 53.35 0.36 16.44
C GLY A 23 52.57 -0.25 15.28
N ARG A 24 53.28 -0.62 14.20
CA ARG A 24 53.01 -1.85 13.45
C ARG A 24 52.75 -3.01 14.42
N ARG A 25 51.71 -3.83 14.17
CA ARG A 25 51.82 -5.29 14.04
C ARG A 25 50.52 -5.93 13.59
N SER A 26 50.74 -7.00 12.85
CA SER A 26 49.87 -7.89 12.10
C SER A 26 48.96 -8.79 12.94
N SER A 27 47.82 -9.17 12.33
CA SER A 27 47.18 -10.50 12.38
C SER A 27 46.85 -11.11 13.75
N THR A 28 45.56 -11.35 14.02
CA THR A 28 45.00 -12.72 14.14
C THR A 28 43.47 -12.74 14.32
N ARG A 29 42.86 -13.68 13.59
CA ARG A 29 41.64 -14.48 13.80
C ARG A 29 40.43 -13.95 14.59
N SER A 30 39.30 -14.04 13.87
CA SER A 30 38.08 -14.78 14.21
C SER A 30 37.32 -14.37 15.47
N THR A 31 36.03 -14.04 15.29
CA THR A 31 34.90 -14.87 15.78
C THR A 31 33.57 -14.14 15.52
N THR A 32 32.64 -14.90 14.92
CA THR A 32 31.17 -14.73 14.90
C THR A 32 30.59 -13.43 14.35
N SER A 33 29.76 -13.54 13.30
CA SER A 33 28.37 -13.95 13.49
C SER A 33 27.61 -13.90 12.15
N ASN A 34 27.15 -15.08 11.76
CA ASN A 34 26.02 -15.37 10.88
C ASN A 34 25.11 -14.18 10.52
N TRP A 35 25.00 -13.89 9.23
CA TRP A 35 23.72 -13.59 8.57
C TRP A 35 23.74 -14.20 7.16
N CYS A 36 23.67 -15.53 7.10
CA CYS A 36 23.31 -16.26 5.87
C CYS A 36 21.78 -16.37 5.83
N GLY A 37 21.14 -15.33 5.31
CA GLY A 37 19.71 -15.29 5.03
C GLY A 37 19.44 -15.62 3.57
N SER A 38 19.59 -16.89 3.20
CA SER A 38 19.02 -17.42 1.96
C SER A 38 17.50 -17.25 1.98
N SER A 39 17.00 -16.12 1.48
CA SER A 39 15.60 -16.03 1.03
C SER A 39 15.54 -16.46 -0.43
N ARG A 40 15.73 -17.77 -0.62
CA ARG A 40 15.21 -18.46 -1.80
C ARG A 40 13.68 -18.37 -1.73
N ASN A 41 13.09 -18.17 -2.91
CA ASN A 41 11.77 -18.62 -3.31
C ASN A 41 10.62 -17.60 -3.22
N VAL A 42 10.37 -16.94 -4.35
CA VAL A 42 9.01 -16.95 -4.93
C VAL A 42 9.13 -17.34 -6.39
N ARG A 43 9.22 -18.65 -6.65
CA ARG A 43 8.85 -19.21 -7.96
C ARG A 43 7.36 -18.93 -8.14
N VAL A 44 7.03 -17.83 -8.82
CA VAL A 44 5.63 -17.49 -9.13
C VAL A 44 5.03 -18.65 -9.91
N ARG A 45 4.06 -19.27 -9.23
CA ARG A 45 3.37 -20.49 -9.59
C ARG A 45 2.70 -20.32 -10.95
N ARG A 46 2.89 -21.34 -11.79
CA ARG A 46 2.32 -21.54 -13.12
C ARG A 46 0.95 -20.89 -13.30
N LYS A 47 0.85 -20.04 -14.33
CA LYS A 47 -0.35 -19.41 -14.87
C LYS A 47 -1.40 -20.50 -15.17
N SER A 48 -2.20 -20.84 -14.17
CA SER A 48 -3.24 -21.87 -14.26
C SER A 48 -4.33 -21.39 -15.20
N ARG A 49 -4.67 -22.22 -16.21
CA ARG A 49 -5.77 -22.10 -17.18
C ARG A 49 -6.79 -21.02 -16.82
N PHE A 50 -6.63 -19.86 -17.44
CA PHE A 50 -7.68 -18.85 -17.52
C PHE A 50 -8.88 -19.49 -18.23
N ARG A 51 -10.01 -19.62 -17.55
CA ARG A 51 -11.29 -19.61 -18.27
C ARG A 51 -11.44 -18.21 -18.86
N LEU A 52 -11.53 -18.12 -20.18
CA LEU A 52 -11.73 -16.89 -20.95
C LEU A 52 -13.19 -16.41 -20.84
N THR A 53 -13.74 -16.35 -19.63
CA THR A 53 -15.06 -15.78 -19.39
C THR A 53 -14.88 -14.32 -19.02
N THR A 54 -15.10 -13.43 -19.97
CA THR A 54 -14.98 -11.99 -19.78
C THR A 54 -16.19 -11.49 -18.99
N TYR A 55 -15.99 -11.12 -17.72
CA TYR A 55 -17.07 -10.55 -16.91
C TYR A 55 -17.44 -9.15 -17.40
N ARG A 56 -18.74 -8.84 -17.43
CA ARG A 56 -19.22 -7.49 -17.73
C ARG A 56 -19.17 -6.65 -16.46
N LEU A 57 -18.72 -5.41 -16.56
CA LEU A 57 -18.62 -4.51 -15.42
C LEU A 57 -19.87 -3.63 -15.33
N THR A 58 -20.51 -3.58 -14.16
CA THR A 58 -21.70 -2.77 -13.90
C THR A 58 -21.50 -1.94 -12.64
N PHE A 59 -22.02 -0.71 -12.63
CA PHE A 59 -21.98 0.17 -11.47
C PHE A 59 -23.39 0.33 -10.89
N LEU A 60 -23.50 0.32 -9.55
CA LEU A 60 -24.66 0.90 -8.89
C LEU A 60 -24.70 2.42 -9.11
N ARG A 61 -25.90 3.01 -9.15
CA ARG A 61 -26.08 4.46 -9.37
C ARG A 61 -25.26 5.29 -8.38
N ASP A 62 -25.24 4.89 -7.12
CA ASP A 62 -24.47 5.57 -6.09
C ASP A 62 -22.96 5.34 -6.21
N ALA A 63 -22.55 4.13 -6.56
CA ALA A 63 -21.15 3.82 -6.83
C ALA A 63 -20.61 4.61 -8.04
N LYS A 64 -21.45 4.85 -9.06
CA LYS A 64 -21.11 5.71 -10.21
C LYS A 64 -20.88 7.15 -9.76
N LYS A 65 -21.76 7.70 -8.91
CA LYS A 65 -21.56 9.04 -8.31
C LYS A 65 -20.27 9.11 -7.48
N GLU A 66 -19.93 8.06 -6.76
CA GLU A 66 -18.68 7.98 -5.99
C GLU A 66 -17.47 7.91 -6.91
N TRP A 67 -17.53 7.11 -7.98
CA TRP A 67 -16.50 7.01 -9.01
C TRP A 67 -16.25 8.36 -9.68
N ASP A 68 -17.32 9.09 -10.02
CA ASP A 68 -17.26 10.40 -10.66
C ASP A 68 -16.77 11.52 -9.74
N LYS A 69 -16.69 11.29 -8.43
CA LYS A 69 -16.06 12.20 -7.47
C LYS A 69 -14.56 11.93 -7.28
N LEU A 70 -14.03 10.81 -7.78
CA LEU A 70 -12.62 10.46 -7.62
C LEU A 70 -11.74 11.30 -8.53
N ALA A 71 -10.52 11.60 -8.05
CA ALA A 71 -9.50 12.24 -8.88
C ALA A 71 -9.09 11.32 -10.05
N PRO A 72 -8.75 11.88 -11.24
CA PRO A 72 -8.33 11.13 -12.43
C PRO A 72 -7.26 10.05 -12.19
N PRO A 73 -6.17 10.28 -11.41
CA PRO A 73 -5.17 9.25 -11.18
C PRO A 73 -5.73 8.04 -10.41
N THR A 74 -6.64 8.28 -9.47
CA THR A 74 -7.29 7.21 -8.68
C THR A 74 -8.14 6.32 -9.57
N ARG A 75 -8.92 6.92 -10.48
CA ARG A 75 -9.75 6.18 -11.44
C ARG A 75 -8.92 5.28 -12.33
N LYS A 76 -7.81 5.77 -12.88
CA LYS A 76 -6.90 4.98 -13.73
C LYS A 76 -6.32 3.77 -12.98
N GLN A 77 -5.92 3.95 -11.73
CA GLN A 77 -5.40 2.85 -10.92
C GLN A 77 -6.48 1.82 -10.57
N LEU A 78 -7.69 2.28 -10.24
CA LEU A 78 -8.84 1.41 -10.00
C LEU A 78 -9.22 0.64 -11.26
N GLU A 79 -9.26 1.30 -12.41
CA GLU A 79 -9.58 0.66 -13.70
C GLU A 79 -8.57 -0.44 -14.03
N LYS A 80 -7.27 -0.17 -13.85
CA LYS A 80 -6.22 -1.20 -14.01
C LYS A 80 -6.48 -2.41 -13.11
N LYS A 81 -6.81 -2.17 -11.83
CA LYS A 81 -7.13 -3.24 -10.88
C LYS A 81 -8.42 -3.97 -11.26
N LEU A 82 -9.45 -3.28 -11.72
CA LEU A 82 -10.70 -3.89 -12.15
C LEU A 82 -10.48 -4.78 -13.37
N ARG A 83 -9.70 -4.34 -14.37
CA ARG A 83 -9.33 -5.17 -15.53
C ARG A 83 -8.59 -6.45 -15.11
N GLU A 84 -7.65 -6.35 -14.16
CA GLU A 84 -6.99 -7.53 -13.57
C GLU A 84 -8.01 -8.49 -12.93
N ARG A 85 -9.07 -7.97 -12.31
CA ARG A 85 -10.11 -8.75 -11.63
C ARG A 85 -11.20 -9.28 -12.55
N LEU A 86 -11.46 -8.68 -13.71
CA LEU A 86 -12.41 -9.22 -14.70
C LEU A 86 -11.99 -10.61 -15.20
N ASN A 87 -10.69 -10.89 -15.16
CA ASN A 87 -10.12 -12.17 -15.49
C ASN A 87 -10.26 -13.22 -14.37
N THR A 88 -10.17 -12.77 -13.11
CA THR A 88 -10.24 -13.63 -11.93
C THR A 88 -11.05 -12.90 -10.85
N PRO A 89 -12.39 -12.90 -10.95
CA PRO A 89 -13.24 -12.09 -10.09
C PRO A 89 -13.37 -12.68 -8.68
N ARG A 90 -13.25 -14.01 -8.55
CA ARG A 90 -13.30 -14.71 -7.26
C ARG A 90 -11.91 -14.84 -6.67
N ILE A 91 -11.59 -13.98 -5.70
CA ILE A 91 -10.33 -14.03 -4.96
C ILE A 91 -10.64 -14.16 -3.48
N GLU A 92 -10.48 -15.38 -2.95
CA GLU A 92 -10.81 -15.72 -1.56
C GLU A 92 -10.09 -14.83 -0.54
N ALA A 93 -8.86 -14.41 -0.80
CA ALA A 93 -8.09 -13.52 0.08
C ALA A 93 -8.73 -12.14 0.27
N ASP A 94 -9.54 -11.71 -0.70
CA ASP A 94 -10.22 -10.42 -0.70
C ASP A 94 -11.71 -10.53 -0.37
N ARG A 95 -12.20 -11.73 -0.04
CA ARG A 95 -13.59 -11.95 0.36
C ARG A 95 -13.94 -11.15 1.62
N LEU A 96 -15.16 -10.65 1.67
CA LEU A 96 -15.72 -10.00 2.83
C LEU A 96 -16.39 -11.05 3.73
N HIS A 97 -16.05 -11.06 5.02
CA HIS A 97 -16.68 -11.96 5.98
C HIS A 97 -18.09 -11.44 6.28
N GLY A 98 -19.09 -12.33 6.19
CA GLY A 98 -20.50 -12.00 6.43
C GLY A 98 -21.35 -11.72 5.19
N LEU A 99 -20.76 -11.60 4.00
CA LEU A 99 -21.49 -11.36 2.75
C LEU A 99 -21.01 -12.32 1.65
N PRO A 100 -21.89 -13.17 1.07
CA PRO A 100 -21.52 -14.04 -0.05
C PRO A 100 -21.19 -13.21 -1.30
N ASP A 101 -20.21 -13.68 -2.07
CA ASP A 101 -19.78 -13.14 -3.36
C ASP A 101 -19.37 -11.65 -3.36
N CYS A 102 -19.10 -11.10 -2.18
CA CYS A 102 -18.59 -9.75 -2.00
C CYS A 102 -17.08 -9.78 -1.75
N TYR A 103 -16.36 -8.99 -2.54
CA TYR A 103 -14.91 -8.92 -2.53
C TYR A 103 -14.46 -7.47 -2.45
N LYS A 104 -13.27 -7.24 -1.87
CA LYS A 104 -12.70 -5.90 -1.67
C LYS A 104 -11.40 -5.70 -2.46
N ILE A 105 -11.24 -4.53 -3.07
CA ILE A 105 -9.98 -4.09 -3.66
C ILE A 105 -9.39 -3.02 -2.75
N LYS A 106 -8.15 -3.22 -2.30
CA LYS A 106 -7.40 -2.27 -1.48
C LYS A 106 -6.43 -1.48 -2.35
N LEU A 107 -6.59 -0.16 -2.45
CA LEU A 107 -5.58 0.73 -3.02
C LEU A 107 -4.79 1.40 -1.92
N ARG A 108 -3.63 0.83 -1.59
CA ARG A 108 -2.72 1.37 -0.57
C ARG A 108 -2.17 2.74 -0.97
N SER A 109 -1.77 2.90 -2.23
CA SER A 109 -1.16 4.12 -2.75
C SER A 109 -2.05 5.37 -2.63
N VAL A 110 -3.36 5.19 -2.66
CA VAL A 110 -4.33 6.29 -2.67
C VAL A 110 -5.19 6.32 -1.40
N GLY A 111 -5.08 5.31 -0.54
CA GLY A 111 -5.90 5.20 0.66
C GLY A 111 -7.38 4.91 0.38
N TYR A 112 -7.71 4.23 -0.71
CA TYR A 112 -9.10 3.87 -1.06
C TYR A 112 -9.38 2.36 -0.92
N ARG A 113 -10.65 2.04 -0.68
CA ARG A 113 -11.20 0.69 -0.72
C ARG A 113 -12.42 0.67 -1.63
N LEU A 114 -12.47 -0.29 -2.54
CA LEU A 114 -13.62 -0.57 -3.39
C LEU A 114 -14.20 -1.92 -2.99
N VAL A 115 -15.52 -2.00 -2.90
CA VAL A 115 -16.25 -3.27 -2.71
C VAL A 115 -17.02 -3.59 -3.98
N TYR A 116 -16.85 -4.80 -4.47
CA TYR A 116 -17.58 -5.32 -5.63
C TYR A 116 -18.23 -6.65 -5.27
N ARG A 117 -19.37 -6.90 -5.92
CA ARG A 117 -20.09 -8.16 -5.87
C ARG A 117 -19.95 -8.86 -7.21
N VAL A 118 -19.78 -10.17 -7.19
CA VAL A 118 -19.72 -11.01 -8.40
C VAL A 118 -21.05 -11.72 -8.53
N PHE A 119 -21.63 -11.67 -9.73
CA PHE A 119 -22.81 -12.44 -10.08
C PHE A 119 -22.39 -13.46 -11.12
N ASP A 120 -22.22 -14.71 -10.72
CA ASP A 120 -21.84 -15.80 -11.63
C ASP A 120 -22.97 -16.14 -12.60
N ASP A 121 -24.24 -15.99 -12.17
CA ASP A 121 -25.42 -16.23 -13.01
C ASP A 121 -25.47 -15.36 -14.28
N ARG A 122 -24.94 -14.13 -14.19
CA ARG A 122 -24.98 -13.14 -15.27
C ARG A 122 -23.59 -12.77 -15.78
N ILE A 123 -22.52 -13.35 -15.21
CA ILE A 123 -21.12 -13.02 -15.51
C ILE A 123 -20.88 -11.50 -15.35
N VAL A 124 -21.39 -10.91 -14.26
CA VAL A 124 -21.32 -9.46 -13.98
C VAL A 124 -20.53 -9.19 -12.71
N VAL A 125 -19.58 -8.26 -12.79
CA VAL A 125 -18.95 -7.61 -11.63
C VAL A 125 -19.67 -6.31 -11.35
N GLN A 126 -20.39 -6.25 -10.23
CA GLN A 126 -21.13 -5.07 -9.80
C GLN A 126 -20.35 -4.31 -8.72
N ILE A 127 -20.05 -3.04 -8.96
CA ILE A 127 -19.40 -2.19 -7.96
C ILE A 127 -20.46 -1.62 -7.01
N VAL A 128 -20.31 -1.90 -5.72
CA VAL A 128 -21.29 -1.55 -4.67
C VAL A 128 -20.97 -0.22 -4.01
N ALA A 129 -19.70 -0.03 -3.62
CA ALA A 129 -19.26 1.16 -2.93
C ALA A 129 -17.77 1.43 -3.14
N ILE A 130 -17.41 2.70 -3.19
CA ILE A 130 -16.03 3.17 -3.25
C ILE A 130 -15.85 4.24 -2.19
N GLY A 131 -14.88 4.05 -1.30
CA GLY A 131 -14.65 4.99 -0.21
C GLY A 131 -13.19 5.11 0.18
N LYS A 132 -12.86 6.23 0.81
CA LYS A 132 -11.57 6.42 1.48
C LYS A 132 -11.47 5.47 2.68
N ARG A 133 -10.24 5.15 3.08
CA ARG A 133 -9.93 4.36 4.28
C ARG A 133 -10.37 5.09 5.56
N GLU A 134 -10.37 6.42 5.53
CA GLU A 134 -10.81 7.26 6.64
C GLU A 134 -12.26 6.94 7.02
N ARG A 135 -12.47 6.56 8.29
CA ARG A 135 -13.77 6.24 8.90
C ARG A 135 -14.54 5.06 8.33
N ASN A 136 -13.90 4.09 7.67
CA ASN A 136 -14.57 2.87 7.18
C ASN A 136 -15.81 3.11 6.27
N GLN A 137 -15.91 4.29 5.64
CA GLN A 137 -17.09 4.71 4.88
C GLN A 137 -17.48 3.73 3.77
N ALA A 138 -16.50 3.07 3.16
CA ALA A 138 -16.75 2.04 2.14
C ALA A 138 -17.55 0.85 2.69
N TYR A 139 -17.31 0.45 3.94
CA TYR A 139 -18.00 -0.68 4.57
C TYR A 139 -19.40 -0.30 5.03
N GLU A 140 -19.56 0.85 5.69
CA GLU A 140 -20.89 1.33 6.13
C GLU A 140 -21.82 1.52 4.94
N ARG A 141 -21.31 2.08 3.83
CA ARG A 141 -22.12 2.26 2.61
C ARG A 141 -22.42 0.96 1.90
N ALA A 142 -21.47 0.02 1.88
CA ALA A 142 -21.73 -1.30 1.32
C ALA A 142 -22.79 -2.05 2.15
N ALA A 143 -22.68 -2.02 3.48
CA ALA A 143 -23.60 -2.69 4.39
C ALA A 143 -25.00 -2.04 4.42
N LYS A 144 -25.14 -0.75 4.13
CA LYS A 144 -26.45 -0.07 4.00
C LYS A 144 -27.17 -0.37 2.67
N ARG A 145 -26.44 -0.81 1.64
CA ARG A 145 -26.94 -0.98 0.27
C ARG A 145 -27.18 -2.45 -0.11
N LEU A 146 -26.67 -3.38 0.69
CA LEU A 146 -26.86 -4.82 0.59
C LEU A 146 -27.83 -5.26 1.69
#